data_AF-U4TM72-F1
#
_entry.id   AF-U4TM72-F1
#
_cell.length_a   1.000
_cell.length_b   1.000
_cell.length_c   1.000
_cell.angle_alpha   90.00
_cell.angle_beta   90.00
_cell.angle_gamma   90.00
#
_symmetry.space_group_name_H-M   'P 1'
#
loop_
_entity.id
_entity.type
_entity.pdbx_description
1 polymer ?
#
loop_
_entity_poly.entity_id
_entity_poly.type
_entity_poly.pdbx_seq_one_letter_code
_entity_poly.pdbx_strand_id
1 'polypeptide(L)'
;MMARLLLCALYLVLGGLVWLNAHPEKKPQWTVGFLLPIAVAPFFGPVGGIVAAILIGGLQWQFGRDAVHSPWPDAGLSTLLAAAAVAGLWLPLGFTTLLVFAVLLAASTYHVCRDQAYRPLWALLTAAAVITGGSFLLSSLFLRFLLLGLWLVLIALVTTLLHYLFRQTDMVYARSLDGIMANYIKEVNDLYAQIRGWRHDYHDHLQSLQVYLHDGDIPAAQHYISELTASLGDIEQIVRSGNPMLDAVLNAKLTIAKNQHIPMNIKAFVGPTPLIKDVDLVVILGNILDNALEAIEAQPADSDRFLRVYIAIMKQQLYISVTNTRPADQHINYDYASTKNDKRGLGIRRINALVAKYNGMINRQYEEGVFVTEIALPLQAQPEARV
;
A
#
# COMPACT_ATOMS: atom_id res chain seq x y z
N MET A 1 -30.93 45.33 8.86
CA MET A 1 -31.25 43.98 8.34
C MET A 1 -30.05 43.34 7.64
N MET A 2 -29.44 44.01 6.67
CA MET A 2 -28.29 43.50 5.89
C MET A 2 -27.03 43.16 6.71
N ALA A 3 -26.69 43.96 7.74
CA ALA A 3 -25.58 43.67 8.65
C ALA A 3 -25.82 42.42 9.54
N ARG A 4 -27.08 42.09 9.87
CA ARG A 4 -27.44 40.87 10.63
C ARG A 4 -27.23 39.61 9.78
N LEU A 5 -27.54 39.72 8.49
CA LEU A 5 -27.38 38.64 7.51
C LEU A 5 -25.90 38.34 7.23
N LEU A 6 -25.07 39.38 7.11
CA LEU A 6 -23.62 39.23 6.91
C LEU A 6 -22.91 38.59 8.12
N LEU A 7 -23.29 38.97 9.34
CA LEU A 7 -22.70 38.39 10.56
C LEU A 7 -23.05 36.90 10.70
N CYS A 8 -24.31 36.51 10.49
CA CYS A 8 -24.72 35.10 10.54
C CYS A 8 -24.07 34.26 9.44
N ALA A 9 -23.98 34.79 8.22
CA ALA A 9 -23.26 34.13 7.13
C ALA A 9 -21.77 33.93 7.49
N LEU A 10 -21.13 34.94 8.07
CA LEU A 10 -19.74 34.86 8.53
C LEU A 10 -19.56 33.81 9.64
N TYR A 11 -20.46 33.75 10.63
CA TYR A 11 -20.40 32.78 11.73
C TYR A 11 -20.67 31.35 11.29
N LEU A 12 -21.62 31.13 10.36
CA LEU A 12 -21.89 29.81 9.77
C LEU A 12 -20.72 29.34 8.90
N VAL A 13 -20.09 30.26 8.15
CA VAL A 13 -18.90 29.97 7.34
C VAL A 13 -17.68 29.67 8.23
N LEU A 14 -17.45 30.45 9.29
CA LEU A 14 -16.36 30.21 10.24
C LEU A 14 -16.56 28.89 11.02
N GLY A 15 -17.77 28.62 11.51
CA GLY A 15 -18.07 27.35 12.19
C GLY A 15 -17.94 26.14 11.26
N GLY A 16 -18.38 26.27 10.00
CA GLY A 16 -18.17 25.26 8.97
C GLY A 16 -16.70 25.03 8.65
N LEU A 17 -15.91 26.10 8.49
CA LEU A 17 -14.47 26.03 8.22
C LEU A 17 -13.70 25.38 9.38
N VAL A 18 -14.04 25.70 10.63
CA VAL A 18 -13.45 25.07 11.82
C VAL A 18 -13.77 23.57 11.87
N TRP A 19 -15.02 23.19 11.59
CA TRP A 19 -15.43 21.78 11.55
C TRP A 19 -14.72 21.00 10.43
N LEU A 20 -14.57 21.62 9.26
CA LEU A 20 -13.88 21.05 8.10
C LEU A 20 -12.37 20.92 8.29
N ASN A 21 -11.75 21.83 9.05
CA ASN A 21 -10.35 21.74 9.42
C ASN A 21 -10.10 20.63 10.46
N ALA A 22 -11.10 20.31 11.28
CA ALA A 22 -11.03 19.21 12.24
C ALA A 22 -11.24 17.82 11.60
N HIS A 23 -11.85 17.75 10.41
CA HIS A 23 -12.17 16.49 9.69
C HIS A 23 -11.85 16.61 8.19
N PRO A 24 -10.55 16.72 7.82
CA PRO A 24 -10.11 16.96 6.45
C PRO A 24 -10.47 15.84 5.46
N GLU A 25 -10.70 14.62 5.95
CA GLU A 25 -11.08 13.44 5.17
C GLU A 25 -12.53 13.46 4.62
N LYS A 26 -13.35 14.45 5.02
CA LYS A 26 -14.80 14.47 4.74
C LYS A 26 -15.29 15.55 3.74
N LYS A 27 -14.60 15.81 2.63
CA LYS A 27 -15.12 16.72 1.55
C LYS A 27 -14.90 16.19 0.12
N PRO A 28 -15.74 16.56 -0.89
CA PRO A 28 -17.07 17.21 -0.88
C PRO A 28 -18.06 16.60 -1.91
N GLN A 29 -19.15 15.94 -1.50
CA GLN A 29 -20.25 15.61 -2.45
C GLN A 29 -21.65 16.02 -1.99
N TRP A 30 -21.84 16.40 -0.73
CA TRP A 30 -23.20 16.63 -0.16
C TRP A 30 -23.36 17.98 0.55
N THR A 31 -22.33 18.84 0.51
CA THR A 31 -22.28 20.07 1.33
C THR A 31 -23.32 21.12 0.92
N VAL A 32 -23.66 21.24 -0.36
CA VAL A 32 -24.56 22.30 -0.85
C VAL A 32 -26.03 22.03 -0.49
N GLY A 33 -26.48 20.77 -0.56
CA GLY A 33 -27.89 20.39 -0.34
C GLY A 33 -28.38 20.57 1.10
N PHE A 34 -27.49 20.44 2.09
CA PHE A 34 -27.82 20.64 3.52
C PHE A 34 -27.53 22.06 4.01
N LEU A 35 -26.49 22.73 3.48
CA LEU A 35 -26.19 24.12 3.84
C LEU A 35 -27.27 25.09 3.36
N LEU A 36 -27.95 24.81 2.24
CA LEU A 36 -29.01 25.68 1.71
C LEU A 36 -30.23 25.81 2.65
N PRO A 37 -30.87 24.72 3.13
CA PRO A 37 -31.97 24.84 4.09
C PRO A 37 -31.53 25.42 5.44
N ILE A 38 -30.30 25.17 5.88
CA ILE A 38 -29.75 25.79 7.10
C ILE A 38 -29.56 27.31 6.94
N ALA A 39 -29.10 27.75 5.77
CA ALA A 39 -28.93 29.17 5.46
C ALA A 39 -30.28 29.87 5.25
N VAL A 40 -31.32 29.16 4.77
CA VAL A 40 -32.63 29.73 4.38
C VAL A 40 -33.67 29.64 5.50
N ALA A 41 -33.61 28.63 6.38
CA ALA A 41 -34.57 28.46 7.49
C ALA A 41 -34.68 29.66 8.46
N PRO A 42 -33.62 30.44 8.76
CA PRO A 42 -33.73 31.65 9.57
C PRO A 42 -34.56 32.78 8.94
N PHE A 43 -34.89 32.70 7.64
CA PHE A 43 -35.71 33.69 6.93
C PHE A 43 -37.23 33.59 7.26
N PHE A 44 -37.69 32.55 7.97
CA PHE A 44 -39.12 32.26 8.19
C PHE A 44 -39.63 32.53 9.62
N GLY A 45 -39.07 33.49 10.34
CA GLY A 45 -39.52 33.75 11.71
C GLY A 45 -38.71 33.01 12.79
N PRO A 46 -39.02 33.22 14.08
CA PRO A 46 -38.38 32.55 15.20
C PRO A 46 -38.53 31.02 15.14
N VAL A 47 -39.63 30.52 14.55
CA VAL A 47 -39.88 29.09 14.32
C VAL A 47 -38.91 28.52 13.28
N GLY A 48 -38.63 29.24 12.20
CA GLY A 48 -37.64 28.83 11.19
C GLY A 48 -36.22 28.77 11.74
N GLY A 49 -35.89 29.62 12.71
CA GLY A 49 -34.63 29.55 13.42
C GLY A 49 -34.48 28.28 14.30
N ILE A 50 -35.54 27.91 15.02
CA ILE A 50 -35.56 26.68 15.81
C ILE A 50 -35.41 25.45 14.90
N VAL A 51 -36.08 25.46 13.74
CA VAL A 51 -35.94 24.39 12.72
C VAL A 51 -34.51 24.30 12.18
N ALA A 52 -33.84 25.42 11.93
CA ALA A 52 -32.43 25.44 11.51
C ALA A 52 -31.50 24.81 12.57
N ALA A 53 -31.69 25.14 13.86
CA ALA A 53 -30.90 24.60 14.96
C ALA A 53 -31.11 23.09 15.14
N ILE A 54 -32.36 22.61 15.01
CA ILE A 54 -32.71 21.19 15.06
C ILE A 54 -32.08 20.43 13.88
N LEU A 55 -32.11 21.00 12.68
CA LEU A 55 -31.49 20.40 11.49
C LEU A 55 -29.97 20.29 11.62
N ILE A 56 -29.29 21.31 12.14
CA ILE A 56 -27.84 21.29 12.40
C ILE A 56 -27.48 20.21 13.42
N GLY A 57 -28.22 20.12 14.54
CA GLY A 57 -28.01 19.08 15.55
C GLY A 57 -28.27 17.67 15.03
N GLY A 58 -29.31 17.48 14.22
CA GLY A 58 -29.62 16.21 13.56
C GLY A 58 -28.54 15.75 12.59
N LEU A 59 -27.98 16.67 11.79
CA LEU A 59 -26.89 16.38 10.86
C LEU A 59 -25.61 15.99 11.60
N GLN A 60 -25.28 16.68 12.69
CA GLN A 60 -24.12 16.32 13.51
C GLN A 60 -24.25 14.95 14.16
N TRP A 61 -25.44 14.57 14.61
CA TRP A 61 -25.70 13.22 15.11
C TRP A 61 -25.58 12.16 14.00
N GLN A 62 -26.10 12.45 12.82
CA GLN A 62 -26.09 11.49 11.71
C GLN A 62 -24.69 11.30 11.08
N PHE A 63 -23.85 12.34 11.05
CA PHE A 63 -22.47 12.27 10.54
C PHE A 63 -21.42 11.92 11.61
N GLY A 64 -21.82 11.90 12.89
CA GLY A 64 -20.99 11.53 14.04
C GLY A 64 -20.99 10.04 14.38
N ARG A 65 -21.52 9.15 13.53
CA ARG A 65 -21.57 7.70 13.85
C ARG A 65 -20.19 7.00 13.92
N ASP A 66 -19.13 7.61 13.39
CA ASP A 66 -17.76 7.12 13.58
C ASP A 66 -17.04 7.80 14.76
N ALA A 67 -17.72 8.70 15.45
CA ALA A 67 -17.17 9.55 16.51
C ALA A 67 -17.21 8.89 17.90
N VAL A 68 -17.09 7.56 17.98
CA VAL A 68 -16.87 6.86 19.26
C VAL A 68 -15.55 7.33 19.93
N HIS A 69 -14.65 7.95 19.15
CA HIS A 69 -13.42 8.56 19.64
C HIS A 69 -13.42 10.10 19.67
N SER A 70 -14.49 10.78 19.26
CA SER A 70 -14.56 12.24 19.46
C SER A 70 -15.01 12.49 20.90
N PRO A 71 -14.16 13.03 21.77
CA PRO A 71 -14.56 13.30 23.14
C PRO A 71 -15.72 14.30 23.09
N TRP A 72 -16.82 13.97 23.75
CA TRP A 72 -17.86 14.91 24.16
C TRP A 72 -17.16 16.14 24.80
N PRO A 73 -17.03 17.25 24.04
CA PRO A 73 -18.00 18.35 23.99
C PRO A 73 -18.21 19.01 22.61
N ASP A 74 -17.52 18.58 21.54
CA ASP A 74 -17.40 19.36 20.29
C ASP A 74 -18.71 19.45 19.48
N ALA A 75 -19.54 18.40 19.51
CA ALA A 75 -20.88 18.40 18.90
C ALA A 75 -21.88 19.25 19.71
N GLY A 76 -21.81 19.23 21.04
CA GLY A 76 -22.67 20.03 21.92
C GLY A 76 -22.35 21.52 21.83
N LEU A 77 -21.07 21.87 21.67
CA LEU A 77 -20.60 23.24 21.56
C LEU A 77 -21.01 23.87 20.22
N SER A 78 -20.83 23.13 19.13
CA SER A 78 -21.21 23.59 17.78
C SER A 78 -22.72 23.68 17.59
N THR A 79 -23.52 22.78 18.19
CA THR A 79 -24.98 22.93 18.26
C THR A 79 -25.40 24.14 19.09
N LEU A 80 -24.77 24.40 20.24
CA LEU A 80 -25.05 25.59 21.06
C LEU A 80 -24.67 26.89 20.33
N LEU A 81 -23.56 26.92 19.60
CA LEU A 81 -23.14 28.06 18.79
C LEU A 81 -24.09 28.32 17.62
N ALA A 82 -24.53 27.27 16.94
CA ALA A 82 -25.53 27.37 15.89
C ALA A 82 -26.88 27.88 16.44
N ALA A 83 -27.33 27.33 17.57
CA ALA A 83 -28.57 27.76 18.23
C ALA A 83 -28.49 29.22 18.69
N ALA A 84 -27.35 29.65 19.26
CA ALA A 84 -27.13 31.03 19.67
C ALA A 84 -27.09 31.99 18.47
N ALA A 85 -26.39 31.64 17.38
CA ALA A 85 -26.33 32.45 16.16
C ALA A 85 -27.71 32.65 15.53
N VAL A 86 -28.57 31.63 15.60
CA VAL A 86 -29.92 31.67 15.04
C VAL A 86 -30.92 32.39 15.95
N ALA A 87 -30.84 32.20 17.28
CA ALA A 87 -31.54 33.04 18.25
C ALA A 87 -31.16 34.53 18.08
N GLY A 88 -29.93 34.77 17.63
CA GLY A 88 -29.36 36.07 17.30
C GLY A 88 -30.05 36.87 16.18
N LEU A 89 -30.96 36.26 15.39
CA LEU A 89 -31.72 36.99 14.37
C LEU A 89 -32.92 37.77 14.93
N TRP A 90 -33.47 37.31 16.07
CA TRP A 90 -34.80 37.73 16.54
C TRP A 90 -34.79 38.55 17.83
N LEU A 91 -33.69 38.57 18.60
CA LEU A 91 -33.56 39.49 19.74
C LEU A 91 -33.01 40.88 19.28
N PRO A 92 -33.21 41.96 20.04
CA PRO A 92 -32.60 43.26 19.76
C PRO A 92 -31.07 43.18 19.68
N LEU A 93 -30.47 44.00 18.80
CA LEU A 93 -29.05 43.93 18.36
C LEU A 93 -28.02 43.80 19.49
N GLY A 94 -28.28 44.32 20.69
CA GLY A 94 -27.37 44.21 21.83
C GLY A 94 -27.48 42.87 22.58
N PHE A 95 -28.68 42.28 22.65
CA PHE A 95 -28.93 41.08 23.46
C PHE A 95 -28.54 39.81 22.70
N THR A 96 -28.71 39.78 21.38
CA THR A 96 -28.27 38.70 20.50
C THR A 96 -26.76 38.55 20.49
N THR A 97 -26.05 39.67 20.33
CA THR A 97 -24.59 39.72 20.33
C THR A 97 -24.04 39.32 21.68
N LEU A 98 -24.68 39.74 22.78
CA LEU A 98 -24.31 39.35 24.14
C LEU A 98 -24.50 37.85 24.39
N LEU A 99 -25.60 37.26 23.91
CA LEU A 99 -25.90 35.84 24.12
C LEU A 99 -24.95 34.94 23.31
N VAL A 100 -24.71 35.26 22.04
CA VAL A 100 -23.71 34.55 21.21
C VAL A 100 -22.31 34.72 21.77
N PHE A 101 -21.97 35.92 22.23
CA PHE A 101 -20.70 36.22 22.89
C PHE A 101 -20.53 35.42 24.19
N ALA A 102 -21.55 35.34 25.05
CA ALA A 102 -21.52 34.58 26.29
C ALA A 102 -21.33 33.07 26.03
N VAL A 103 -22.00 32.53 25.01
CA VAL A 103 -21.85 31.12 24.60
C VAL A 103 -20.45 30.86 24.05
N LEU A 104 -19.91 31.73 23.19
CA LEU A 104 -18.53 31.63 22.68
C LEU A 104 -17.50 31.73 23.81
N LEU A 105 -17.71 32.64 24.76
CA LEU A 105 -16.82 32.84 25.90
C LEU A 105 -16.85 31.61 26.82
N ALA A 106 -18.03 31.10 27.18
CA ALA A 106 -18.17 29.89 28.00
C ALA A 106 -17.60 28.63 27.31
N ALA A 107 -17.82 28.50 26.01
CA ALA A 107 -17.26 27.44 25.19
C ALA A 107 -15.73 27.49 25.19
N SER A 108 -15.18 28.67 24.94
CA SER A 108 -13.75 28.87 24.82
C SER A 108 -13.02 28.71 26.16
N THR A 109 -13.59 29.18 27.28
CA THR A 109 -13.03 29.01 28.63
C THR A 109 -13.09 27.55 29.10
N TYR A 110 -14.14 26.82 28.72
CA TYR A 110 -14.24 25.38 28.95
C TYR A 110 -13.08 24.60 28.30
N HIS A 111 -12.72 24.93 27.05
CA HIS A 111 -11.58 24.29 26.36
C HIS A 111 -10.21 24.69 26.94
N VAL A 112 -10.06 25.91 27.46
CA VAL A 112 -8.83 26.33 28.17
C VAL A 112 -8.63 25.56 29.47
N CYS A 113 -9.70 25.30 30.22
CA CYS A 113 -9.63 24.55 31.46
C CYS A 113 -9.35 23.06 31.26
N ARG A 114 -9.62 22.49 30.08
CA ARG A 114 -9.38 21.07 29.77
C ARG A 114 -7.94 20.84 29.30
N ASP A 115 -7.35 19.69 29.67
CA ASP A 115 -5.99 19.32 29.27
C ASP A 115 -5.91 18.88 27.80
N GLN A 116 -5.74 19.86 26.92
CA GLN A 116 -5.56 19.65 25.49
C GLN A 116 -4.26 20.30 25.02
N ALA A 117 -3.60 19.66 24.04
CA ALA A 117 -2.35 20.14 23.44
C ALA A 117 -2.43 21.58 22.90
N TYR A 118 -3.64 22.08 22.63
CA TYR A 118 -3.91 23.40 22.04
C TYR A 118 -4.44 24.44 23.04
N ARG A 119 -4.31 24.21 24.35
CA ARG A 119 -4.65 25.17 25.43
C ARG A 119 -4.29 26.63 25.14
N PRO A 120 -3.05 26.99 24.73
CA PRO A 120 -2.70 28.38 24.46
C PRO A 120 -3.46 28.98 23.26
N LEU A 121 -3.79 28.18 22.25
CA LEU A 121 -4.56 28.63 21.10
C LEU A 121 -6.02 28.92 21.49
N TRP A 122 -6.61 28.05 22.31
CA TRP A 122 -7.95 28.30 22.87
C TRP A 122 -7.97 29.53 23.78
N ALA A 123 -6.92 29.77 24.58
CA ALA A 123 -6.81 30.97 25.41
C ALA A 123 -6.70 32.27 24.59
N LEU A 124 -6.10 32.22 23.40
CA LEU A 124 -6.06 33.37 22.50
C LEU A 124 -7.42 33.59 21.80
N LEU A 125 -8.15 32.51 21.45
CA LEU A 125 -9.51 32.60 20.93
C LEU A 125 -10.52 33.14 21.95
N THR A 126 -10.36 32.79 23.24
CA THR A 126 -11.20 33.35 24.32
C THR A 126 -10.96 34.86 24.43
N ALA A 127 -9.69 35.29 24.41
CA ALA A 127 -9.33 36.71 24.46
C ALA A 127 -9.89 37.47 23.25
N ALA A 128 -9.76 36.91 22.04
CA ALA A 128 -10.32 37.48 20.82
C ALA A 128 -11.83 37.68 20.92
N ALA A 129 -12.55 36.66 21.43
CA ALA A 129 -13.99 36.78 21.68
C ALA A 129 -14.27 37.94 22.64
N VAL A 130 -13.57 38.01 23.79
CA VAL A 130 -13.75 39.05 24.82
C VAL A 130 -13.61 40.46 24.25
N ILE A 131 -12.56 40.70 23.47
CA ILE A 131 -12.28 42.01 22.87
C ILE A 131 -13.38 42.37 21.87
N THR A 132 -13.89 41.39 21.11
CA THR A 132 -14.99 41.57 20.15
C THR A 132 -16.29 41.92 20.85
N GLY A 133 -16.67 41.17 21.90
CA GLY A 133 -17.87 41.43 22.68
C GLY A 133 -17.82 42.80 23.38
N GLY A 134 -16.66 43.14 23.96
CA GLY A 134 -16.44 44.45 24.58
C GLY A 134 -16.62 45.61 23.59
N SER A 135 -16.11 45.46 22.36
CA SER A 135 -16.19 46.52 21.33
C SER A 135 -17.61 46.89 20.93
N PHE A 136 -18.55 45.94 21.02
CA PHE A 136 -19.95 46.13 20.66
C PHE A 136 -20.77 46.83 21.77
N LEU A 137 -20.35 46.67 23.03
CA LEU A 137 -21.00 47.25 24.21
C LEU A 137 -20.61 48.71 24.47
N LEU A 138 -19.47 49.14 23.94
CA LEU A 138 -18.94 50.48 24.15
C LEU A 138 -19.58 51.49 23.18
N SER A 139 -20.09 52.60 23.74
CA SER A 139 -20.70 53.70 22.97
C SER A 139 -19.66 54.67 22.38
N SER A 140 -18.47 54.77 22.98
CA SER A 140 -17.43 55.69 22.52
C SER A 140 -16.62 55.13 21.34
N LEU A 141 -16.46 55.93 20.29
CA LEU A 141 -15.70 55.56 19.09
C LEU A 141 -14.20 55.34 19.41
N PHE A 142 -13.64 56.13 20.31
CA PHE A 142 -12.24 56.03 20.73
C PHE A 142 -11.89 54.65 21.31
N LEU A 143 -12.72 54.11 22.22
CA LEU A 143 -12.48 52.80 22.81
C LEU A 143 -12.62 51.67 21.79
N ARG A 144 -13.46 51.83 20.77
CA ARG A 144 -13.58 50.86 19.67
C ARG A 144 -12.29 50.78 18.84
N PHE A 145 -11.69 51.92 18.51
CA PHE A 145 -10.41 51.94 17.78
C PHE A 145 -9.27 51.32 18.60
N LEU A 146 -9.24 51.55 19.91
CA LEU A 146 -8.26 50.92 20.81
C LEU A 146 -8.42 49.39 20.85
N LEU A 147 -9.65 48.88 20.93
CA LEU A 147 -9.92 47.44 20.90
C LEU A 147 -9.58 46.80 19.55
N LEU A 148 -9.79 47.51 18.43
CA LEU A 148 -9.36 47.05 17.11
C LEU A 148 -7.82 46.92 17.01
N GLY A 149 -7.08 47.89 17.57
CA GLY A 149 -5.62 47.81 17.65
C GLY A 149 -5.14 46.61 18.45
N LEU A 150 -5.76 46.35 19.60
CA LEU A 150 -5.46 45.18 20.43
C LEU A 150 -5.80 43.86 19.71
N TRP A 151 -6.87 43.85 18.93
CA TRP A 151 -7.25 42.73 18.06
C TRP A 151 -6.18 42.41 17.01
N LEU A 152 -5.63 43.43 16.34
CA LEU A 152 -4.57 43.24 15.34
C LEU A 152 -3.29 42.69 15.95
N VAL A 153 -2.91 43.16 17.14
CA VAL A 153 -1.76 42.63 17.89
C VAL A 153 -1.97 41.17 18.26
N LEU A 154 -3.18 40.80 18.70
CA LEU A 154 -3.52 39.43 19.03
C LEU A 154 -3.41 38.50 17.81
N ILE A 155 -3.89 38.92 16.64
CA ILE A 155 -3.75 38.15 15.40
C ILE A 155 -2.27 37.95 15.03
N ALA A 156 -1.45 39.00 15.14
CA ALA A 156 -0.02 38.91 14.87
C ALA A 156 0.69 37.93 15.82
N LEU A 157 0.31 37.91 17.11
CA LEU A 157 0.84 36.97 18.08
C LEU A 157 0.43 35.52 17.77
N VAL A 158 -0.85 35.29 17.43
CA VAL A 158 -1.35 33.95 17.09
C VAL A 158 -0.66 33.41 15.85
N THR A 159 -0.55 34.23 14.81
CA THR A 159 0.08 33.82 13.56
C THR A 159 1.56 33.50 13.75
N THR A 160 2.31 34.32 14.47
CA THR A 160 3.73 34.06 14.76
C THR A 160 3.92 32.79 15.61
N LEU A 161 3.07 32.57 16.62
CA LEU A 161 3.08 31.35 17.43
C LEU A 161 2.78 30.11 16.58
N LEU A 162 1.78 30.17 15.71
CA LEU A 162 1.46 29.06 14.80
C LEU A 162 2.63 28.75 13.87
N HIS A 163 3.24 29.76 13.24
CA HIS A 163 4.41 29.56 12.38
C HIS A 163 5.59 28.93 13.14
N TYR A 164 5.80 29.34 14.39
CA TYR A 164 6.84 28.75 15.24
C TYR A 164 6.55 27.27 15.53
N LEU A 165 5.32 26.94 15.94
CA LEU A 165 4.91 25.57 16.25
C LEU A 165 4.98 24.67 15.00
N PHE A 166 4.50 25.15 13.85
CA PHE A 166 4.59 24.41 12.57
C PHE A 166 6.04 24.14 12.17
N ARG A 167 6.94 25.13 12.30
CA ARG A 167 8.37 24.91 12.01
C ARG A 167 8.98 23.86 12.93
N GLN A 168 8.61 23.87 14.21
CA GLN A 168 9.11 22.89 15.17
C GLN A 168 8.63 21.48 14.83
N THR A 169 7.36 21.31 14.45
CA THR A 169 6.82 20.01 14.04
C THR A 169 7.49 19.53 12.76
N ASP A 170 7.60 20.40 11.74
CA ASP A 170 8.19 20.05 10.45
C ASP A 170 9.65 19.59 10.59
N MET A 171 10.44 20.25 11.46
CA MET A 171 11.81 19.84 11.75
C MET A 171 11.91 18.47 12.44
N VAL A 172 10.97 18.14 13.33
CA VAL A 172 10.93 16.83 13.99
C VAL A 172 10.54 15.75 12.98
N TYR A 173 9.57 16.02 12.10
CA TYR A 173 9.18 15.11 11.02
C TYR A 173 10.29 14.90 10.00
N ALA A 174 11.02 15.96 9.63
CA ALA A 174 12.16 15.84 8.72
C ALA A 174 13.26 14.95 9.31
N ARG A 175 13.61 15.16 10.58
CA ARG A 175 14.64 14.34 11.26
C ARG A 175 14.26 12.88 11.40
N SER A 176 12.99 12.57 11.70
CA SER A 176 12.55 11.18 11.81
C SER A 176 12.55 10.49 10.44
N LEU A 177 12.15 11.21 9.37
CA LEU A 177 12.21 10.71 8.01
C LEU A 177 13.66 10.45 7.55
N ASP A 178 14.59 11.35 7.86
CA ASP A 178 16.01 11.19 7.53
C ASP A 178 16.61 9.94 8.20
N GLY A 179 16.27 9.69 9.47
CA GLY A 179 16.72 8.50 10.20
C GLY A 179 16.20 7.19 9.59
N ILE A 180 14.92 7.16 9.20
CA ILE A 180 14.31 6.00 8.52
C ILE A 180 14.99 5.77 7.17
N MET A 181 15.20 6.83 6.38
CA MET A 181 15.86 6.73 5.08
C MET A 181 17.31 6.29 5.19
N ALA A 182 18.06 6.81 6.17
CA ALA A 182 19.43 6.39 6.42
C ALA A 182 19.52 4.89 6.77
N ASN A 183 18.61 4.39 7.61
CA ASN A 183 18.53 2.97 7.94
C ASN A 183 18.17 2.11 6.73
N TYR A 184 17.21 2.55 5.92
CA TYR A 184 16.82 1.86 4.68
C TYR A 184 17.98 1.78 3.68
N ILE A 185 18.70 2.89 3.47
CA ILE A 185 19.89 2.92 2.60
C ILE A 185 20.97 1.97 3.12
N LYS A 186 21.19 1.94 4.44
CA LYS A 186 22.14 1.02 5.07
C LYS A 186 21.75 -0.44 4.82
N GLU A 187 20.51 -0.81 5.08
CA GLU A 187 20.01 -2.18 4.88
C GLU A 187 20.15 -2.63 3.41
N VAL A 188 19.82 -1.75 2.46
CA VAL A 188 20.01 -2.00 1.03
C VAL A 188 21.50 -2.20 0.70
N ASN A 189 22.38 -1.36 1.22
CA ASN A 189 23.83 -1.49 1.00
C ASN A 189 24.39 -2.77 1.61
N ASP A 190 23.95 -3.15 2.81
CA ASP A 190 24.35 -4.39 3.47
C ASP A 190 23.91 -5.62 2.66
N LEU A 191 22.70 -5.60 2.10
CA LEU A 191 22.21 -6.63 1.18
C LEU A 191 23.03 -6.68 -0.12
N TYR A 192 23.38 -5.53 -0.71
CA TYR A 192 24.26 -5.49 -1.89
C TYR A 192 25.67 -6.01 -1.60
N ALA A 193 26.21 -5.73 -0.41
CA ALA A 193 27.51 -6.26 0.01
C ALA A 193 27.46 -7.78 0.15
N GLN A 194 26.39 -8.33 0.75
CA GLN A 194 26.17 -9.77 0.83
C GLN A 194 26.10 -10.41 -0.55
N ILE A 195 25.26 -9.89 -1.46
CA ILE A 195 25.15 -10.41 -2.84
C ILE A 195 26.51 -10.39 -3.55
N ARG A 196 27.29 -9.33 -3.35
CA ARG A 196 28.63 -9.23 -3.93
C ARG A 196 29.57 -10.31 -3.39
N GLY A 197 29.52 -10.58 -2.09
CA GLY A 197 30.27 -11.68 -1.47
C GLY A 197 29.89 -13.02 -2.09
N TRP A 198 28.59 -13.33 -2.15
CA TRP A 198 28.10 -14.58 -2.74
C TRP A 198 28.54 -14.76 -4.19
N ARG A 199 28.52 -13.69 -4.98
CA ARG A 199 28.99 -13.72 -6.38
C ARG A 199 30.49 -13.98 -6.47
N HIS A 200 31.28 -13.39 -5.56
CA HIS A 200 32.71 -13.62 -5.50
C HIS A 200 33.01 -15.08 -5.16
N ASP A 201 32.42 -15.59 -4.08
CA ASP A 201 32.60 -16.98 -3.64
C ASP A 201 32.17 -17.97 -4.73
N TYR A 202 31.03 -17.72 -5.38
CA TYR A 202 30.56 -18.56 -6.49
C TYR A 202 31.50 -18.53 -7.70
N HIS A 203 32.06 -17.37 -8.03
CA HIS A 203 33.06 -17.25 -9.09
C HIS A 203 34.32 -18.06 -8.75
N ASP A 204 34.78 -18.01 -7.51
CA ASP A 204 35.96 -18.76 -7.05
C ASP A 204 35.72 -20.27 -7.05
N HIS A 205 34.52 -20.73 -6.66
CA HIS A 205 34.12 -22.14 -6.79
C HIS A 205 34.15 -22.60 -8.26
N LEU A 206 33.62 -21.79 -9.18
CA LEU A 206 33.65 -22.10 -10.60
C LEU A 206 35.08 -22.11 -11.16
N GLN A 207 35.93 -21.16 -10.74
CA GLN A 207 37.33 -21.09 -11.17
C GLN A 207 38.12 -22.29 -10.64
N SER A 208 37.93 -22.69 -9.39
CA SER A 208 38.56 -23.89 -8.81
C SER A 208 38.15 -25.15 -9.58
N LEU A 209 36.86 -25.26 -9.92
CA LEU A 209 36.36 -26.37 -10.73
C LEU A 209 36.97 -26.36 -12.15
N GLN A 210 37.13 -25.19 -12.76
CA GLN A 210 37.78 -25.06 -14.06
C GLN A 210 39.24 -25.50 -14.02
N VAL A 211 39.98 -25.24 -12.94
CA VAL A 211 41.36 -25.71 -12.78
C VAL A 211 41.41 -27.25 -12.78
N TYR A 212 40.63 -27.91 -11.92
CA TYR A 212 40.61 -29.38 -11.89
C TYR A 212 40.21 -30.00 -13.23
N LEU A 213 39.24 -29.41 -13.92
CA LEU A 213 38.80 -29.87 -15.24
C LEU A 213 39.85 -29.61 -16.33
N HIS A 214 40.58 -28.49 -16.27
CA HIS A 214 41.65 -28.17 -17.23
C HIS A 214 42.84 -29.13 -17.07
N ASP A 215 43.18 -29.47 -15.83
CA ASP A 215 44.27 -30.39 -15.51
C ASP A 215 43.91 -31.87 -15.75
N GLY A 216 42.64 -32.15 -16.10
CA GLY A 216 42.13 -33.50 -16.35
C GLY A 216 41.87 -34.32 -15.08
N ASP A 217 41.93 -33.72 -13.89
CA ASP A 217 41.66 -34.36 -12.60
C ASP A 217 40.15 -34.42 -12.33
N ILE A 218 39.48 -35.29 -13.09
CA ILE A 218 38.04 -35.55 -12.95
C ILE A 218 37.67 -36.05 -11.54
N PRO A 219 38.44 -36.95 -10.88
CA PRO A 219 38.15 -37.36 -9.50
C PRO A 219 38.14 -36.19 -8.50
N ALA A 220 39.12 -35.28 -8.57
CA ALA A 220 39.15 -34.11 -7.68
C ALA A 220 37.97 -33.16 -7.94
N ALA A 221 37.62 -32.92 -9.21
CA ALA A 221 36.45 -32.11 -9.57
C ALA A 221 35.15 -32.70 -9.01
N GLN A 222 34.97 -34.03 -9.10
CA GLN A 222 33.80 -34.72 -8.55
C GLN A 222 33.76 -34.64 -7.02
N HIS A 223 34.89 -34.84 -6.35
CA HIS A 223 34.98 -34.68 -4.89
C HIS A 223 34.60 -33.27 -4.45
N TYR A 224 35.15 -32.25 -5.11
CA TYR A 224 34.86 -30.86 -4.80
C TYR A 224 33.38 -30.49 -4.98
N ILE A 225 32.76 -30.96 -6.08
CA ILE A 225 31.31 -30.81 -6.27
C ILE A 225 30.54 -31.51 -5.14
N SER A 226 30.94 -32.72 -4.77
CA SER A 226 30.25 -33.48 -3.72
C SER A 226 30.30 -32.78 -2.37
N GLU A 227 31.43 -32.16 -2.00
CA GLU A 227 31.55 -31.33 -0.80
C GLU A 227 30.66 -30.09 -0.87
N LEU A 228 30.61 -29.43 -2.04
CA LEU A 228 29.74 -28.27 -2.26
C LEU A 228 28.24 -28.63 -2.14
N THR A 229 27.87 -29.84 -2.55
CA THR A 229 26.47 -30.31 -2.56
C THR A 229 26.06 -31.15 -1.36
N ALA A 230 26.99 -31.51 -0.46
CA ALA A 230 26.72 -32.44 0.65
C ALA A 230 25.58 -31.98 1.58
N SER A 231 25.33 -30.68 1.66
CA SER A 231 24.24 -30.10 2.45
C SER A 231 22.87 -30.11 1.75
N LEU A 232 22.83 -30.39 0.44
CA LEU A 232 21.63 -30.32 -0.39
C LEU A 232 20.86 -31.64 -0.49
N GLY A 233 21.41 -32.72 0.08
CA GLY A 233 20.80 -34.06 0.09
C GLY A 233 21.07 -34.87 -1.18
N ASP A 234 20.84 -36.17 -1.10
CA ASP A 234 21.04 -37.10 -2.21
C ASP A 234 19.96 -36.94 -3.29
N ILE A 235 20.37 -36.91 -4.56
CA ILE A 235 19.47 -36.89 -5.71
C ILE A 235 19.25 -38.33 -6.19
N GLU A 236 17.99 -38.78 -6.23
CA GLU A 236 17.63 -40.12 -6.71
C GLU A 236 17.34 -40.11 -8.21
N GLN A 237 17.80 -41.14 -8.93
CA GLN A 237 17.53 -41.28 -10.36
C GLN A 237 16.12 -41.84 -10.61
N ILE A 238 15.15 -40.95 -10.82
CA ILE A 238 13.74 -41.27 -11.09
C ILE A 238 13.48 -41.43 -12.61
N VAL A 239 14.18 -40.66 -13.45
CA VAL A 239 13.96 -40.58 -14.90
C VAL A 239 15.27 -40.67 -15.68
N ARG A 240 15.18 -41.29 -16.87
CA ARG A 240 16.22 -41.34 -17.91
C ARG A 240 15.64 -40.91 -19.25
N SER A 241 15.86 -39.66 -19.62
CA SER A 241 15.35 -39.03 -20.84
C SER A 241 16.28 -39.19 -22.05
N GLY A 242 17.54 -39.54 -21.81
CA GLY A 242 18.59 -39.63 -22.83
C GLY A 242 19.43 -38.36 -23.00
N ASN A 243 19.06 -37.26 -22.31
CA ASN A 243 19.88 -36.05 -22.21
C ASN A 243 20.34 -35.86 -20.75
N PRO A 244 21.67 -35.85 -20.47
CA PRO A 244 22.19 -35.76 -19.11
C PRO A 244 21.77 -34.50 -18.33
N MET A 245 21.67 -33.35 -19.02
CA MET A 245 21.28 -32.09 -18.38
C MET A 245 19.80 -32.09 -17.99
N LEU A 246 18.95 -32.63 -18.88
CA LEU A 246 17.54 -32.83 -18.61
C LEU A 246 17.35 -33.79 -17.42
N ASP A 247 18.09 -34.89 -17.40
CA ASP A 247 18.04 -35.87 -16.32
C ASP A 247 18.47 -35.27 -14.98
N ALA A 248 19.52 -34.44 -14.96
CA ALA A 248 19.99 -33.78 -13.75
C ALA A 248 18.91 -32.86 -13.13
N VAL A 249 18.29 -32.00 -13.94
CA VAL A 249 17.28 -31.05 -13.46
C VAL A 249 16.00 -31.76 -13.05
N LEU A 250 15.52 -32.71 -13.86
CA LEU A 250 14.33 -33.48 -13.54
C LEU A 250 14.52 -34.25 -12.24
N ASN A 251 15.58 -35.05 -12.13
CA ASN A 251 15.78 -35.89 -10.95
C ASN A 251 15.91 -35.04 -9.68
N ALA A 252 16.64 -33.91 -9.71
CA ALA A 252 16.73 -33.01 -8.56
C ALA A 252 15.36 -32.53 -8.06
N LYS A 253 14.46 -32.10 -8.96
CA LYS A 253 13.12 -31.60 -8.59
C LYS A 253 12.14 -32.73 -8.24
N LEU A 254 12.23 -33.86 -8.94
CA LEU A 254 11.37 -35.01 -8.68
C LEU A 254 11.72 -35.70 -7.37
N THR A 255 12.98 -35.69 -6.93
CA THR A 255 13.37 -36.16 -5.59
C THR A 255 12.71 -35.32 -4.50
N ILE A 256 12.62 -34.00 -4.67
CA ILE A 256 11.90 -33.12 -3.73
C ILE A 256 10.41 -33.52 -3.67
N ALA A 257 9.74 -33.66 -4.83
CA ALA A 257 8.34 -34.07 -4.85
C ALA A 257 8.12 -35.46 -4.23
N LYS A 258 9.04 -36.40 -4.46
CA LYS A 258 9.00 -37.74 -3.86
C LYS A 258 9.10 -37.67 -2.33
N ASN A 259 10.03 -36.86 -1.80
CA ASN A 259 10.21 -36.67 -0.36
C ASN A 259 9.01 -36.00 0.31
N GLN A 260 8.23 -35.24 -0.45
CA GLN A 260 6.96 -34.64 -0.01
C GLN A 260 5.74 -35.54 -0.24
N HIS A 261 5.95 -36.79 -0.66
CA HIS A 261 4.90 -37.77 -0.97
C HIS A 261 3.88 -37.30 -2.01
N ILE A 262 4.31 -36.49 -2.99
CA ILE A 262 3.47 -36.03 -4.09
C ILE A 262 3.35 -37.15 -5.13
N PRO A 263 2.12 -37.59 -5.50
CA PRO A 263 1.90 -38.49 -6.64
C PRO A 263 2.42 -37.90 -7.96
N MET A 264 3.28 -38.65 -8.65
CA MET A 264 3.92 -38.19 -9.89
C MET A 264 3.63 -39.12 -11.08
N ASN A 265 3.36 -38.54 -12.25
CA ASN A 265 3.31 -39.25 -13.53
C ASN A 265 4.25 -38.58 -14.53
N ILE A 266 5.38 -39.23 -14.79
CA ILE A 266 6.47 -38.63 -15.57
C ILE A 266 6.75 -39.46 -16.81
N LYS A 267 6.80 -38.79 -17.96
CA LYS A 267 7.23 -39.36 -19.24
C LYS A 267 8.17 -38.36 -19.90
N ALA A 268 9.48 -38.59 -19.81
CA ALA A 268 10.47 -37.77 -20.49
C ALA A 268 11.34 -38.67 -21.37
N PHE A 269 11.33 -38.45 -22.68
CA PHE A 269 12.21 -39.13 -23.62
C PHE A 269 12.51 -38.23 -24.83
N VAL A 270 13.79 -37.87 -24.97
CA VAL A 270 14.29 -36.97 -26.03
C VAL A 270 15.49 -37.57 -26.78
N GLY A 271 16.13 -38.60 -26.21
CA GLY A 271 17.35 -39.19 -26.77
C GLY A 271 18.55 -38.24 -26.67
N PRO A 272 19.70 -38.60 -27.29
CA PRO A 272 20.96 -37.85 -27.17
C PRO A 272 21.03 -36.61 -28.07
N THR A 273 19.88 -36.08 -28.52
CA THR A 273 19.85 -34.97 -29.49
C THR A 273 20.11 -33.63 -28.81
N PRO A 274 20.85 -32.71 -29.46
CA PRO A 274 21.03 -31.37 -28.94
C PRO A 274 19.70 -30.63 -29.00
N LEU A 275 19.22 -30.17 -27.85
CA LEU A 275 17.93 -29.53 -27.70
C LEU A 275 18.05 -28.01 -27.90
N ILE A 276 18.48 -27.34 -26.84
CA ILE A 276 18.82 -25.92 -26.75
C ILE A 276 20.09 -25.82 -25.90
N LYS A 277 20.59 -24.62 -25.61
CA LYS A 277 21.73 -24.49 -24.67
C LYS A 277 21.35 -25.07 -23.31
N ASP A 278 22.21 -25.93 -22.77
CA ASP A 278 21.99 -26.62 -21.48
C ASP A 278 21.61 -25.66 -20.35
N VAL A 279 22.30 -24.52 -20.24
CA VAL A 279 21.99 -23.48 -19.25
C VAL A 279 20.57 -22.93 -19.41
N ASP A 280 20.12 -22.72 -20.65
CA ASP A 280 18.78 -22.21 -20.91
C ASP A 280 17.72 -23.28 -20.59
N LEU A 281 18.01 -24.57 -20.87
CA LEU A 281 17.14 -25.70 -20.53
C LEU A 281 16.95 -25.82 -19.02
N VAL A 282 18.03 -25.69 -18.25
CA VAL A 282 17.99 -25.68 -16.78
C VAL A 282 17.11 -24.55 -16.26
N VAL A 283 17.26 -23.35 -16.81
CA VAL A 283 16.46 -22.20 -16.38
C VAL A 283 14.98 -22.41 -16.72
N ILE A 284 14.65 -22.90 -17.92
CA ILE A 284 13.25 -23.15 -18.29
C ILE A 284 12.63 -24.21 -17.38
N LEU A 285 13.24 -25.39 -17.27
CA LEU A 285 12.69 -26.51 -16.51
C LEU A 285 12.67 -26.24 -15.01
N GLY A 286 13.76 -25.68 -14.47
CA GLY A 286 13.84 -25.33 -13.04
C GLY A 286 12.70 -24.40 -12.64
N ASN A 287 12.49 -23.30 -13.38
CA ASN A 287 11.41 -22.37 -13.07
C ASN A 287 10.02 -22.98 -13.24
N ILE A 288 9.78 -23.84 -14.23
CA ILE A 288 8.46 -24.46 -14.43
C ILE A 288 8.16 -25.46 -13.31
N LEU A 289 9.13 -26.31 -12.96
CA LEU A 289 8.97 -27.30 -11.91
C LEU A 289 8.89 -26.64 -10.53
N ASP A 290 9.66 -25.58 -10.28
CA ASP A 290 9.55 -24.81 -9.02
C ASP A 290 8.16 -24.19 -8.88
N ASN A 291 7.65 -23.54 -9.94
CA ASN A 291 6.28 -23.01 -9.93
C ASN A 291 5.23 -24.11 -9.68
N ALA A 292 5.43 -25.30 -10.23
CA ALA A 292 4.53 -26.42 -10.06
C ALA A 292 4.57 -26.97 -8.62
N LEU A 293 5.76 -27.15 -8.05
CA LEU A 293 5.94 -27.64 -6.67
C LEU A 293 5.43 -26.62 -5.65
N GLU A 294 5.77 -25.34 -5.79
CA GLU A 294 5.27 -24.26 -4.92
C GLU A 294 3.73 -24.20 -4.90
N ALA A 295 3.09 -24.40 -6.06
CA ALA A 295 1.63 -24.42 -6.17
C ALA A 295 1.00 -25.66 -5.53
N ILE A 296 1.70 -26.79 -5.54
CA ILE A 296 1.28 -28.02 -4.85
C ILE A 296 1.44 -27.86 -3.34
N GLU A 297 2.58 -27.32 -2.88
CA GLU A 297 2.88 -27.09 -1.46
C GLU A 297 1.89 -26.11 -0.80
N ALA A 298 1.39 -25.13 -1.55
CA ALA A 298 0.41 -24.16 -1.05
C ALA A 298 -0.97 -24.76 -0.76
N GLN A 299 -1.25 -26.00 -1.17
CA GLN A 299 -2.52 -26.69 -0.88
C GLN A 299 -2.48 -27.37 0.50
N PRO A 300 -3.63 -27.68 1.12
CA PRO A 300 -3.68 -28.54 2.31
C PRO A 300 -3.06 -29.93 2.06
N ALA A 301 -2.53 -30.59 3.09
CA ALA A 301 -1.93 -31.93 2.95
C ALA A 301 -2.93 -32.99 2.47
N ASP A 302 -4.20 -32.83 2.83
CA ASP A 302 -5.29 -33.76 2.54
C ASP A 302 -5.94 -33.53 1.16
N SER A 303 -5.45 -32.56 0.38
CA SER A 303 -5.95 -32.33 -0.98
C SER A 303 -5.41 -33.36 -1.98
N ASP A 304 -6.15 -33.59 -3.06
CA ASP A 304 -5.74 -34.51 -4.12
C ASP A 304 -4.62 -33.89 -4.97
N ARG A 305 -3.36 -34.03 -4.53
CA ARG A 305 -2.18 -33.42 -5.14
C ARG A 305 -1.62 -34.32 -6.23
N PHE A 306 -1.23 -33.76 -7.37
CA PHE A 306 -0.44 -34.50 -8.35
C PHE A 306 0.46 -33.59 -9.19
N LEU A 307 1.54 -34.20 -9.70
CA LEU A 307 2.44 -33.62 -10.69
C LEU A 307 2.52 -34.53 -11.91
N ARG A 308 2.29 -33.99 -13.10
CA ARG A 308 2.49 -34.67 -14.37
C ARG A 308 3.49 -33.92 -15.23
N VAL A 309 4.50 -34.64 -15.72
CA VAL A 309 5.55 -34.07 -16.57
C VAL A 309 5.65 -34.90 -17.84
N TYR A 310 5.49 -34.25 -18.99
CA TYR A 310 5.65 -34.86 -20.30
C TYR A 310 6.67 -34.07 -21.12
N ILE A 311 7.75 -34.74 -21.54
CA ILE A 311 8.81 -34.12 -22.34
C ILE A 311 9.16 -35.06 -23.49
N ALA A 312 9.01 -34.58 -24.72
CA ALA A 312 9.28 -35.36 -25.92
C ALA A 312 9.69 -34.49 -27.09
N ILE A 313 10.31 -35.10 -28.09
CA ILE A 313 10.53 -34.46 -29.39
C ILE A 313 9.38 -34.83 -30.32
N MET A 314 8.66 -33.83 -30.83
CA MET A 314 7.56 -33.99 -31.76
C MET A 314 7.78 -33.08 -32.96
N LYS A 315 7.80 -33.63 -34.18
CA LYS A 315 7.94 -32.86 -35.43
C LYS A 315 9.09 -31.81 -35.41
N GLN A 316 10.28 -32.22 -34.97
CA GLN A 316 11.46 -31.35 -34.80
C GLN A 316 11.27 -30.20 -33.78
N GLN A 317 10.34 -30.36 -32.83
CA GLN A 317 10.17 -29.43 -31.73
C GLN A 317 10.35 -30.17 -30.41
N LEU A 318 11.07 -29.55 -29.48
CA LEU A 318 11.07 -29.99 -28.09
C LEU A 318 9.75 -29.53 -27.47
N TYR A 319 8.94 -30.50 -27.06
CA TYR A 319 7.69 -30.28 -26.36
C TYR A 319 7.88 -30.57 -24.87
N ILE A 320 7.50 -29.62 -24.03
CA ILE A 320 7.53 -29.71 -22.56
C ILE A 320 6.14 -29.37 -22.08
N SER A 321 5.50 -30.27 -21.34
CA SER A 321 4.22 -30.05 -20.69
C SER A 321 4.34 -30.43 -19.22
N VAL A 322 4.02 -29.48 -18.34
CA VAL A 322 3.96 -29.69 -16.89
C VAL A 322 2.56 -29.34 -16.43
N THR A 323 1.89 -30.32 -15.82
CA THR A 323 0.57 -30.16 -15.22
C THR A 323 0.67 -30.40 -13.73
N ASN A 324 0.14 -29.47 -12.94
CA ASN A 324 0.14 -29.57 -11.49
C ASN A 324 -1.21 -29.14 -10.92
N THR A 325 -1.54 -29.64 -9.73
CA THR A 325 -2.69 -29.13 -8.99
C THR A 325 -2.36 -27.78 -8.36
N ARG A 326 -3.40 -26.98 -8.11
CA ARG A 326 -3.31 -25.66 -7.47
C ARG A 326 -4.59 -25.34 -6.69
N PRO A 327 -4.57 -24.45 -5.67
CA PRO A 327 -5.80 -23.96 -5.04
C PRO A 327 -6.75 -23.30 -6.06
N ALA A 328 -8.05 -23.64 -6.00
CA ALA A 328 -9.07 -23.21 -6.97
C ALA A 328 -9.46 -21.73 -6.88
N ASP A 329 -9.12 -21.06 -5.78
CA ASP A 329 -9.40 -19.67 -5.48
C ASP A 329 -8.36 -18.70 -6.07
N GLN A 330 -7.29 -19.21 -6.69
CA GLN A 330 -6.17 -18.40 -7.16
C GLN A 330 -6.28 -18.09 -8.66
N HIS A 331 -6.99 -17.01 -9.01
CA HIS A 331 -7.00 -16.49 -10.39
C HIS A 331 -5.63 -15.93 -10.77
N ILE A 332 -4.95 -16.60 -11.71
CA ILE A 332 -3.73 -16.09 -12.34
C ILE A 332 -4.17 -15.28 -13.56
N ASN A 333 -4.07 -13.96 -13.49
CA ASN A 333 -4.15 -13.16 -14.69
C ASN A 333 -2.79 -13.24 -15.41
N TYR A 334 -2.80 -13.76 -16.63
CA TYR A 334 -1.57 -14.01 -17.42
C TYR A 334 -0.77 -12.73 -17.72
N ASP A 335 -1.40 -11.56 -17.62
CA ASP A 335 -0.78 -10.24 -17.74
C ASP A 335 -0.29 -9.65 -16.38
N TYR A 336 -0.57 -10.31 -15.25
CA TYR A 336 -0.15 -9.84 -13.91
C TYR A 336 1.33 -10.15 -13.60
N ALA A 337 2.21 -9.99 -14.60
CA ALA A 337 3.65 -9.86 -14.40
C ALA A 337 4.06 -8.45 -13.90
N SER A 338 3.11 -7.60 -13.45
CA SER A 338 3.32 -6.16 -13.24
C SER A 338 2.76 -5.58 -11.93
N THR A 339 2.87 -6.28 -10.80
CA THR A 339 2.90 -5.60 -9.50
C THR A 339 4.34 -5.64 -8.97
N LYS A 340 4.92 -4.44 -8.84
CA LYS A 340 6.33 -4.14 -8.54
C LYS A 340 6.94 -4.80 -7.28
N ASN A 341 6.22 -5.68 -6.58
CA ASN A 341 6.62 -6.30 -5.31
C ASN A 341 6.50 -7.84 -5.27
N ASP A 342 6.06 -8.51 -6.33
CA ASP A 342 5.93 -9.98 -6.29
C ASP A 342 7.16 -10.69 -6.90
N LYS A 343 7.97 -11.35 -6.05
CA LYS A 343 9.12 -12.17 -6.48
C LYS A 343 8.71 -13.27 -7.46
N ARG A 344 7.44 -13.72 -7.41
CA ARG A 344 6.88 -14.79 -8.26
C ARG A 344 6.86 -14.44 -9.75
N GLY A 345 6.79 -13.16 -10.11
CA GLY A 345 6.75 -12.72 -11.51
C GLY A 345 8.09 -12.85 -12.27
N LEU A 346 9.21 -13.00 -11.57
CA LEU A 346 10.54 -13.02 -12.19
C LEU A 346 10.81 -14.31 -12.99
N GLY A 347 10.39 -15.47 -12.46
CA GLY A 347 10.54 -16.77 -13.12
C GLY A 347 9.77 -16.83 -14.45
N ILE A 348 8.51 -16.38 -14.44
CA ILE A 348 7.65 -16.31 -15.64
C ILE A 348 8.28 -15.42 -16.71
N ARG A 349 8.81 -14.25 -16.34
CA ARG A 349 9.47 -13.33 -17.29
C ARG A 349 10.72 -13.97 -17.90
N ARG A 350 11.52 -14.71 -17.11
CA ARG A 350 12.69 -15.43 -17.61
C ARG A 350 12.32 -16.53 -18.60
N ILE A 351 11.29 -17.33 -18.28
CA ILE A 351 10.78 -18.35 -19.19
C ILE A 351 10.33 -17.71 -20.50
N ASN A 352 9.48 -16.65 -20.44
CA ASN A 352 8.97 -16.00 -21.64
C ASN A 352 10.11 -15.43 -22.51
N ALA A 353 11.13 -14.80 -21.90
CA ALA A 353 12.28 -14.28 -22.62
C ALA A 353 13.12 -15.38 -23.30
N LEU A 354 13.32 -16.52 -22.62
CA LEU A 354 14.05 -17.65 -23.18
C LEU A 354 13.25 -18.35 -24.29
N VAL A 355 11.95 -18.58 -24.11
CA VAL A 355 11.10 -19.14 -25.15
C VAL A 355 11.11 -18.25 -26.39
N ALA A 356 11.00 -16.92 -26.22
CA ALA A 356 11.09 -15.97 -27.33
C ALA A 356 12.47 -15.99 -28.02
N LYS A 357 13.57 -16.09 -27.27
CA LYS A 357 14.94 -16.23 -27.80
C LYS A 357 15.08 -17.41 -28.77
N TYR A 358 14.35 -18.50 -28.52
CA TYR A 358 14.34 -19.69 -29.37
C TYR A 358 13.20 -19.71 -30.40
N ASN A 359 12.45 -18.61 -30.59
CA ASN A 359 11.25 -18.56 -31.44
C ASN A 359 10.23 -19.66 -31.09
N GLY A 360 10.15 -20.03 -29.82
CA GLY A 360 9.22 -21.02 -29.31
C GLY A 360 7.86 -20.43 -28.99
N MET A 361 6.92 -21.32 -28.66
CA MET A 361 5.60 -20.96 -28.18
C MET A 361 5.44 -21.43 -26.75
N ILE A 362 4.71 -20.64 -25.96
CA ILE A 362 4.31 -20.99 -24.60
C ILE A 362 2.81 -20.82 -24.47
N ASN A 363 2.16 -21.83 -23.93
CA ASN A 363 0.75 -21.85 -23.63
C ASN A 363 0.59 -22.18 -22.14
N ARG A 364 -0.32 -21.48 -21.47
CA ARG A 364 -0.62 -21.71 -20.05
C ARG A 364 -2.12 -21.76 -19.90
N GLN A 365 -2.62 -22.85 -19.35
CA GLN A 365 -4.05 -23.09 -19.18
C GLN A 365 -4.37 -23.25 -17.70
N TYR A 366 -5.54 -22.76 -17.35
CA TYR A 366 -6.09 -22.85 -16.01
C TYR A 366 -7.47 -23.49 -16.11
N GLU A 367 -7.63 -24.62 -15.43
CA GLU A 367 -8.90 -25.28 -15.18
C GLU A 367 -9.04 -25.42 -13.66
N GLU A 368 -10.28 -25.55 -13.15
CA GLU A 368 -10.52 -25.58 -11.70
C GLU A 368 -9.62 -26.62 -10.99
N GLY A 369 -8.70 -26.13 -10.16
CA GLY A 369 -7.77 -26.96 -9.40
C GLY A 369 -6.54 -27.46 -10.16
N VAL A 370 -6.38 -27.15 -11.46
CA VAL A 370 -5.29 -27.64 -12.31
C VAL A 370 -4.66 -26.51 -13.13
N PHE A 371 -3.33 -26.48 -13.15
CA PHE A 371 -2.56 -25.57 -13.97
C PHE A 371 -1.68 -26.36 -14.95
N VAL A 372 -1.69 -25.95 -16.21
CA VAL A 372 -0.89 -26.55 -17.28
C VAL A 372 0.04 -25.50 -17.87
N THR A 373 1.33 -25.80 -17.95
CA THR A 373 2.30 -25.03 -18.73
C THR A 373 2.85 -25.89 -19.86
N GLU A 374 2.68 -25.43 -21.09
CA GLU A 374 3.15 -26.09 -22.31
C GLU A 374 4.11 -25.19 -23.04
N ILE A 375 5.25 -25.75 -23.46
CA ILE A 375 6.27 -25.06 -24.24
C ILE A 375 6.63 -25.92 -25.43
N ALA A 376 6.64 -25.30 -26.60
CA ALA A 376 7.16 -25.89 -27.83
C ALA A 376 8.34 -25.05 -28.32
N LEU A 377 9.54 -25.64 -28.37
CA LEU A 377 10.74 -24.99 -28.88
C LEU A 377 11.15 -25.64 -30.20
N PRO A 378 11.31 -24.89 -31.30
CA PRO A 378 11.83 -25.44 -32.54
C PRO A 378 13.30 -25.86 -32.36
N LEU A 379 13.60 -27.11 -32.70
CA LEU A 379 14.98 -27.58 -32.78
C LEU A 379 15.53 -27.07 -34.11
N GLN A 380 16.55 -26.22 -34.07
CA GLN A 380 17.20 -25.77 -35.30
C GLN A 380 17.85 -26.99 -35.97
N ALA A 381 17.47 -27.27 -37.21
CA ALA A 381 18.19 -28.23 -38.04
C ALA A 381 19.64 -27.76 -38.14
N GLN A 382 20.59 -28.61 -37.74
CA GLN A 382 21.99 -28.41 -38.12
C GLN A 382 22.01 -28.30 -39.65
N PRO A 383 22.63 -27.25 -40.25
CA PRO A 383 22.84 -27.27 -41.68
C PRO A 383 23.68 -28.50 -42.00
N GLU A 384 23.16 -29.37 -42.88
CA GLU A 384 23.92 -30.50 -43.42
C GLU A 384 25.29 -29.98 -43.84
N ALA A 385 26.35 -30.54 -43.26
CA ALA A 385 27.70 -30.26 -43.69
C ALA A 385 27.76 -30.61 -45.18
N ARG A 386 27.86 -29.58 -46.03
CA ARG A 386 28.18 -29.78 -47.45
C ARG A 386 29.57 -30.41 -47.49
N VAL A 387 29.58 -31.72 -47.75
CA VAL A 387 30.76 -32.52 -48.06
C VAL A 387 31.45 -31.99 -49.30
#